data_AF-A0A329QDH5-F1
#
_entry.id   AF-A0A329QDH5-F1
#
_cell.length_a   1.000
_cell.length_b   1.000
_cell.length_c   1.000
_cell.angle_alpha   90.00
_cell.angle_beta   90.00
_cell.angle_gamma   90.00
#
_symmetry.space_group_name_H-M   'P 1'
#
loop_
_entity.id
_entity.type
_entity.pdbx_description
1 polymer ?
#
loop_
_entity_poly.entity_id
_entity_poly.type
_entity_poly.pdbx_seq_one_letter_code
_entity_poly.pdbx_strand_id
1 'polypeptide(L)'
;MNQRQRQKMIPSTWIIAIKQSEARKYYALYAVDWKRGARLSWEGWNNLADLLQFHIPIKRKTGATKSTSQPAAKIAKKALYLHLDETQYGELEQLFYQPFSKKQWKSFIEVHSITICR
;
A
#
# COMPACT_ATOMS: atom_id res chain seq x y z
N MET A 1 21.51 3.01 13.92
CA MET A 1 20.07 3.39 13.88
C MET A 1 19.39 2.89 15.15
N ASN A 2 18.82 3.78 15.98
CA ASN A 2 18.27 3.43 17.30
C ASN A 2 17.06 2.46 17.20
N GLN A 3 16.90 1.55 18.15
CA GLN A 3 15.85 0.50 18.16
C GLN A 3 14.43 1.10 18.10
N ARG A 4 14.21 2.23 18.80
CA ARG A 4 12.97 3.06 18.72
C ARG A 4 12.66 3.61 17.33
N GLN A 5 13.67 3.81 16.47
CA GLN A 5 13.47 4.29 15.10
C GLN A 5 13.21 3.15 14.11
N ARG A 6 13.59 1.90 14.44
CA ARG A 6 13.24 0.69 13.67
C ARG A 6 11.76 0.34 13.76
N GLN A 7 11.12 0.63 14.90
CA GLN A 7 9.71 0.32 15.14
C GLN A 7 8.71 1.30 14.50
N LYS A 8 9.18 2.40 13.90
CA LYS A 8 8.32 3.38 13.24
C LYS A 8 8.22 3.07 11.76
N MET A 9 7.03 2.75 11.27
CA MET A 9 6.76 2.79 9.83
C MET A 9 6.47 4.23 9.42
N ILE A 10 7.18 4.73 8.41
CA ILE A 10 6.88 6.00 7.77
C ILE A 10 6.66 5.70 6.29
N PRO A 11 5.40 5.47 5.86
CA PRO A 11 5.09 5.19 4.46
C PRO A 11 5.67 6.29 3.56
N SER A 12 6.58 5.89 2.67
CA SER A 12 7.10 6.75 1.61
C SER A 12 6.26 6.66 0.34
N THR A 13 5.58 5.52 0.14
CA THR A 13 4.72 5.29 -1.02
C THR A 13 3.44 4.60 -0.56
N TRP A 14 2.33 5.05 -1.14
CA TRP A 14 1.01 4.44 -0.98
C TRP A 14 0.56 3.89 -2.31
N ILE A 15 -0.06 2.72 -2.31
CA ILE A 15 -0.47 2.02 -3.52
C ILE A 15 -1.89 1.52 -3.32
N ILE A 16 -2.83 1.95 -4.16
CA ILE A 16 -4.16 1.34 -4.24
C ILE A 16 -4.11 0.31 -5.36
N ALA A 17 -4.15 -0.96 -4.99
CA ALA A 17 -4.24 -2.06 -5.94
C ALA A 17 -5.72 -2.38 -6.19
N ILE A 18 -6.07 -2.47 -7.46
CA ILE A 18 -7.41 -2.79 -7.94
C ILE A 18 -7.29 -4.11 -8.69
N LYS A 19 -7.64 -5.21 -8.03
CA LYS A 19 -7.76 -6.52 -8.67
C LYS A 19 -9.03 -6.51 -9.53
N GLN A 20 -8.84 -6.65 -10.83
CA GLN A 20 -9.90 -6.82 -11.82
C GLN A 20 -10.07 -8.31 -12.04
N SER A 21 -11.13 -8.90 -11.47
CA SER A 21 -11.61 -10.22 -11.89
C SER A 21 -12.86 -10.08 -12.74
N GLU A 22 -13.19 -11.12 -13.50
CA GLU A 22 -14.40 -11.16 -14.34
C GLU A 22 -15.69 -10.94 -13.51
N ALA A 23 -15.68 -11.36 -12.25
CA ALA A 23 -16.86 -11.29 -11.39
C ALA A 23 -16.98 -9.97 -10.63
N ARG A 24 -15.87 -9.45 -10.04
CA ARG A 24 -15.89 -8.29 -9.14
C ARG A 24 -14.55 -7.57 -9.11
N LYS A 25 -14.60 -6.27 -8.78
CA LYS A 25 -13.40 -5.51 -8.42
C LYS A 25 -13.11 -5.70 -6.94
N TYR A 26 -11.84 -5.91 -6.63
CA TYR A 26 -11.35 -5.97 -5.27
C TYR A 26 -10.28 -4.90 -5.06
N TYR A 27 -10.36 -4.20 -3.94
CA TYR A 27 -9.54 -3.04 -3.63
C TYR A 27 -8.69 -3.34 -2.40
N ALA A 28 -7.41 -3.06 -2.53
CA ALA A 28 -6.42 -3.16 -1.46
C ALA A 28 -5.59 -1.88 -1.41
N LEU A 29 -5.17 -1.50 -0.21
CA LEU A 29 -4.26 -0.39 0.03
C LEU A 29 -2.97 -0.91 0.65
N TYR A 30 -1.86 -0.62 0.00
CA TYR A 30 -0.52 -0.91 0.48
C TYR A 30 0.22 0.36 0.86
N ALA A 31 1.07 0.25 1.86
CA ALA A 31 1.99 1.27 2.29
C ALA A 31 3.40 0.69 2.35
N VAL A 32 4.37 1.38 1.74
CA VAL A 32 5.76 0.93 1.66
C VAL A 32 6.69 2.01 2.22
N ASP A 33 7.55 1.63 3.17
CA ASP A 33 8.67 2.43 3.67
C ASP A 33 9.97 1.91 3.03
N TRP A 34 10.44 2.57 1.98
CA TRP A 34 11.67 2.17 1.27
C TRP A 34 12.92 2.29 2.14
N LYS A 35 12.92 3.16 3.14
CA LYS A 35 14.11 3.40 3.97
C LYS A 35 14.30 2.25 4.94
N ARG A 36 13.21 1.74 5.53
CA ARG A 36 13.23 0.69 6.56
C ARG A 36 12.84 -0.70 6.05
N GLY A 37 12.34 -0.79 4.81
CA GLY A 37 11.82 -2.04 4.24
C GLY A 37 10.55 -2.55 4.92
N ALA A 38 9.79 -1.64 5.53
CA ALA A 38 8.52 -1.98 6.17
C ALA A 38 7.37 -1.87 5.17
N ARG A 39 6.37 -2.73 5.33
CA ARG A 39 5.18 -2.79 4.49
C ARG A 39 3.95 -2.99 5.35
N LEU A 40 2.84 -2.39 4.98
CA LEU A 40 1.51 -2.66 5.55
C LEU A 40 0.52 -2.79 4.40
N SER A 41 -0.49 -3.62 4.60
CA SER A 41 -1.64 -3.71 3.72
C SER A 41 -2.93 -3.55 4.53
N TRP A 42 -3.95 -3.02 3.86
CA TRP A 42 -5.33 -3.11 4.27
C TRP A 42 -6.12 -3.59 3.06
N GLU A 43 -7.00 -4.55 3.27
CA GLU A 43 -7.51 -5.44 2.25
C GLU A 43 -8.98 -5.78 2.56
N GLY A 44 -9.72 -6.28 1.57
CA GLY A 44 -11.09 -6.79 1.79
C GLY A 44 -12.24 -5.97 1.19
N TRP A 45 -11.97 -4.93 0.40
CA TRP A 45 -13.02 -4.06 -0.11
C TRP A 45 -13.48 -4.44 -1.51
N ASN A 46 -14.80 -4.50 -1.71
CA ASN A 46 -15.43 -4.73 -3.01
C ASN A 46 -15.75 -3.43 -3.77
N ASN A 47 -15.61 -2.28 -3.11
CA ASN A 47 -15.81 -0.98 -3.71
C ASN A 47 -14.76 0.02 -3.22
N LEU A 48 -14.45 1.02 -4.05
CA LEU A 48 -13.47 2.04 -3.71
C LEU A 48 -13.97 2.97 -2.61
N ALA A 49 -15.27 3.27 -2.57
CA ALA A 49 -15.84 4.24 -1.63
C ALA A 49 -15.62 3.84 -0.17
N ASP A 50 -15.84 2.57 0.16
CA ASP A 50 -15.65 1.99 1.50
C ASP A 50 -14.17 2.03 1.90
N LEU A 51 -13.28 1.70 0.95
CA LEU A 51 -11.84 1.84 1.17
C LEU A 51 -11.50 3.30 1.50
N LEU A 52 -12.03 4.26 0.74
CA LEU A 52 -11.73 5.69 0.93
C LEU A 52 -12.25 6.26 2.27
N GLN A 53 -13.35 5.70 2.80
CA GLN A 53 -13.90 6.07 4.11
C GLN A 53 -13.10 5.45 5.29
N PHE A 54 -12.37 4.36 5.04
CA PHE A 54 -11.60 3.69 6.07
C PHE A 54 -10.52 4.60 6.67
N HIS A 55 -10.39 4.59 8.00
CA HIS A 55 -9.43 5.42 8.72
C HIS A 55 -8.15 4.66 9.01
N ILE A 56 -7.08 5.05 8.33
CA ILE A 56 -5.79 4.38 8.42
C ILE A 56 -4.95 4.98 9.53
N PRO A 57 -4.37 4.16 10.43
CA PRO A 57 -3.46 4.65 11.45
C PRO A 57 -2.13 5.10 10.84
N ILE A 58 -1.80 6.39 10.96
CA ILE A 58 -0.59 6.99 10.34
C ILE A 58 0.60 7.01 11.29
N LYS A 59 0.36 6.99 12.61
CA LYS A 59 1.42 7.02 13.63
C LYS A 59 1.34 5.79 14.51
N ARG A 60 2.26 4.85 14.28
CA ARG A 60 2.71 3.90 15.31
C ARG A 60 4.07 4.39 15.84
N LYS A 61 4.05 5.33 16.79
CA LYS A 61 5.21 5.50 17.68
C LYS A 61 4.96 4.58 18.86
N THR A 62 5.83 3.60 19.09
CA THR A 62 5.84 2.81 20.32
C THR A 62 5.97 3.77 21.52
N GLY A 63 4.94 3.85 22.36
CA GLY A 63 4.87 4.74 23.52
C GLY A 63 4.14 6.08 23.33
N ALA A 64 3.52 6.35 22.18
CA ALA A 64 2.63 7.52 22.04
C ALA A 64 1.20 7.17 22.44
N THR A 65 0.63 7.88 23.41
CA THR A 65 -0.76 7.75 23.88
C THR A 65 -1.80 8.23 22.88
N LYS A 66 -1.40 8.98 21.84
CA LYS A 66 -2.30 9.51 20.81
C LYS A 66 -2.15 8.73 19.50
N SER A 67 -3.14 7.90 19.16
CA SER A 67 -3.27 7.32 17.82
C SER A 67 -3.88 8.37 16.88
N THR A 68 -3.13 8.77 15.85
CA THR A 68 -3.69 9.62 14.77
C THR A 68 -3.98 8.74 13.57
N SER A 69 -5.25 8.70 13.16
CA SER A 69 -5.68 8.14 11.88
C SER A 69 -6.07 9.25 10.91
N GLN A 70 -6.12 8.94 9.63
CA GLN A 70 -6.78 9.77 8.62
C GLN A 70 -7.59 8.90 7.67
N PRO A 71 -8.65 9.43 7.06
CA PRO A 71 -9.37 8.71 6.03
C PRO A 71 -8.44 8.38 4.86
N ALA A 72 -8.59 7.20 4.29
CA ALA A 72 -7.85 6.75 3.13
C ALA A 72 -8.05 7.67 1.94
N ALA A 73 -9.18 8.38 1.84
CA ALA A 73 -9.39 9.46 0.88
C ALA A 73 -8.27 10.50 0.84
N LYS A 74 -7.66 10.84 1.99
CA LYS A 74 -6.51 11.77 2.03
C LYS A 74 -5.23 11.15 1.49
N ILE A 75 -5.06 9.84 1.70
CA ILE A 75 -3.92 9.05 1.23
C ILE A 75 -4.03 8.79 -0.28
N ALA A 76 -5.21 8.43 -0.74
CA ALA A 76 -5.55 8.10 -2.12
C ALA A 76 -5.18 9.20 -3.11
N LYS A 77 -5.20 10.48 -2.68
CA LYS A 77 -4.75 11.63 -3.48
C LYS A 77 -3.27 11.57 -3.89
N LYS A 78 -2.46 10.81 -3.15
CA LYS A 78 -1.01 10.65 -3.38
C LYS A 78 -0.63 9.18 -3.64
N ALA A 79 -1.63 8.30 -3.76
CA ALA A 79 -1.40 6.89 -3.97
C ALA A 79 -1.17 6.60 -5.45
N LEU A 80 -0.32 5.62 -5.74
CA LEU A 80 -0.22 5.01 -7.05
C LEU A 80 -1.41 4.06 -7.22
N TYR A 81 -2.10 4.16 -8.35
CA TYR A 81 -3.18 3.24 -8.68
C TYR A 81 -2.65 2.17 -9.60
N LEU A 82 -2.72 0.91 -9.16
CA LEU A 82 -2.36 -0.24 -9.97
C LEU A 82 -3.63 -0.99 -10.32
N HIS A 83 -3.90 -1.12 -11.61
CA HIS A 83 -4.98 -1.94 -12.14
C HIS A 83 -4.37 -3.28 -12.51
N LEU A 84 -4.68 -4.31 -11.71
CA LEU A 84 -4.04 -5.60 -11.79
C LEU A 84 -5.08 -6.66 -12.13
N ASP A 85 -4.76 -7.56 -13.05
CA ASP A 85 -5.53 -8.80 -13.20
C ASP A 85 -5.25 -9.77 -12.04
N GLU A 86 -5.85 -10.95 -12.08
CA GLU A 86 -5.68 -11.95 -11.04
C GLU A 86 -4.25 -12.47 -10.88
N THR A 87 -3.54 -12.65 -11.99
CA THR A 87 -2.15 -13.13 -12.00
C THR A 87 -1.23 -12.06 -11.43
N GLN A 88 -1.35 -10.83 -11.92
CA GLN A 88 -0.56 -9.68 -11.49
C GLN A 88 -0.82 -9.33 -10.02
N TYR A 89 -2.05 -9.50 -9.55
CA TYR A 89 -2.35 -9.34 -8.13
C TYR A 89 -1.66 -10.42 -7.29
N GLY A 90 -1.63 -11.67 -7.76
CA GLY A 90 -0.87 -12.74 -7.11
C GLY A 90 0.63 -12.44 -7.02
N GLU A 91 1.22 -11.82 -8.05
CA GLU A 91 2.61 -11.35 -8.02
C GLU A 91 2.84 -10.27 -6.97
N LEU A 92 1.90 -9.31 -6.83
CA LEU A 92 1.94 -8.29 -5.79
C LEU A 92 1.90 -8.92 -4.39
N GLU A 93 1.05 -9.91 -4.17
CA GLU A 93 0.97 -10.64 -2.90
C GLU A 93 2.28 -11.37 -2.59
N GLN A 94 2.83 -12.11 -3.56
CA GLN A 94 4.12 -12.79 -3.39
C GLN A 94 5.22 -11.80 -3.00
N LEU A 95 5.28 -10.65 -3.68
CA LEU A 95 6.23 -9.57 -3.42
C LEU A 95 6.07 -8.95 -2.02
N PHE A 96 4.85 -8.97 -1.47
CA PHE A 96 4.55 -8.53 -0.11
C PHE A 96 5.05 -9.51 0.95
N TYR A 97 4.81 -10.81 0.76
CA TYR A 97 5.19 -11.85 1.71
C TYR A 97 6.69 -12.22 1.66
N GLN A 98 7.35 -12.00 0.52
CA GLN A 98 8.78 -12.25 0.38
C GLN A 98 9.66 -11.24 1.16
N PRO A 99 10.92 -11.59 1.45
CA PRO A 99 11.90 -10.66 1.98
C PRO A 99 11.93 -9.35 1.19
N PHE A 100 12.07 -8.23 1.89
CA PHE A 100 11.95 -6.92 1.25
C PHE A 100 13.08 -6.65 0.25
N SER A 101 12.72 -6.61 -1.03
CA SER A 101 13.62 -6.24 -2.13
C SER A 101 13.14 -4.96 -2.79
N LYS A 102 13.88 -3.87 -2.60
CA LYS A 102 13.59 -2.58 -3.24
C LYS A 102 13.55 -2.70 -4.77
N LYS A 103 14.43 -3.50 -5.34
CA LYS A 103 14.56 -3.68 -6.79
C LYS A 103 13.30 -4.33 -7.36
N GLN A 104 12.86 -5.45 -6.79
CA GLN A 104 11.66 -6.15 -7.25
C GLN A 104 10.42 -5.28 -7.09
N TRP A 105 10.29 -4.59 -5.95
CA TRP A 105 9.16 -3.70 -5.72
C TRP A 105 9.12 -2.50 -6.68
N LYS A 106 10.25 -1.85 -6.95
CA LYS A 106 10.29 -0.77 -7.94
C LYS A 106 9.99 -1.27 -9.35
N SER A 107 10.57 -2.40 -9.73
CA SER A 107 10.32 -3.03 -11.04
C SER A 107 8.84 -3.35 -11.22
N PHE A 108 8.20 -3.95 -10.23
CA PHE A 108 6.77 -4.25 -10.27
C PHE A 108 5.94 -2.97 -10.39
N ILE A 109 6.21 -1.97 -9.56
CA ILE A 109 5.48 -0.69 -9.62
C ILE A 109 5.68 -0.02 -10.98
N GLU A 110 6.88 0.01 -11.53
CA GLU A 110 7.16 0.64 -12.82
C GLU A 110 6.43 -0.04 -13.99
N VAL A 111 6.38 -1.38 -13.98
CA VAL A 111 5.67 -2.15 -15.01
C VAL A 111 4.15 -1.95 -14.95
N HIS A 112 3.59 -1.84 -13.74
CA HIS A 112 2.13 -1.83 -13.53
C HIS A 112 1.55 -0.46 -13.18
N SER A 113 2.38 0.54 -12.88
CA SER A 113 1.93 1.92 -12.80
C SER A 113 1.61 2.35 -14.21
N ILE A 114 0.35 2.67 -14.48
CA ILE A 114 -0.03 3.30 -15.74
C ILE A 114 0.81 4.57 -15.85
N THR A 115 1.84 4.52 -16.68
CA THR A 115 2.44 5.70 -17.28
C THR A 115 1.30 6.34 -18.06
N ILE A 116 0.64 7.32 -17.45
CA ILE A 116 -0.01 8.36 -18.24
C ILE A 116 1.15 9.02 -18.97
N CYS A 117 1.48 8.49 -20.15
CA CYS A 117 2.23 9.23 -21.15
C CYS A 117 1.44 10.52 -21.36
N ARG A 118 2.02 11.63 -20.89
CA ARG A 118 1.66 12.96 -21.38
C ARG A 118 2.15 13.10 -22.81
#